data_AF-A0A2D6NVN0-F1
#
_entry.id   AF-A0A2D6NVN0-F1
#
_cell.length_a   1.000
_cell.length_b   1.000
_cell.length_c   1.000
_cell.angle_alpha   90.00
_cell.angle_beta   90.00
_cell.angle_gamma   90.00
#
_symmetry.space_group_name_H-M   'P 1'
#
loop_
_entity.id
_entity.type
_entity.pdbx_description
1 polymer ?
#
loop_
_entity_poly.entity_id
_entity_poly.type
_entity_poly.pdbx_seq_one_letter_code
_entity_poly.pdbx_strand_id
1 'polypeptide(L)'
;MWEFLEDYWKAVLIIGLILVTVIVFAIIIASTQGTFFNIERKAIKQSHQYIETKQSLLQKLHTDWLKFEAEIVQFADNQTVVMAKTAQQKETLNRMHIEADSISEDEIPASVSRFLQKHPKN
;
A
#
# COMPACT_ATOMS: atom_id res chain seq x y z
N MET A 1 -63.89 28.81 14.71
CA MET A 1 -63.84 27.33 14.54
C MET A 1 -63.15 26.93 13.24
N TRP A 2 -63.44 27.59 12.11
CA TRP A 2 -62.77 27.34 10.82
C TRP A 2 -61.28 27.73 10.78
N GLU A 3 -60.88 28.87 11.35
CA GLU A 3 -59.47 29.31 11.37
C GLU A 3 -58.55 28.36 12.15
N PHE A 4 -59.05 27.76 13.24
CA PHE A 4 -58.29 26.79 14.05
C PHE A 4 -58.00 25.47 13.30
N LEU A 5 -58.92 25.05 12.42
CA LEU A 5 -58.75 23.87 11.57
C LEU A 5 -57.70 24.11 10.48
N GLU A 6 -57.62 25.33 9.95
CA GLU A 6 -56.66 25.71 8.91
C GLU A 6 -55.23 25.77 9.45
N ASP A 7 -55.03 26.34 10.64
CA ASP A 7 -53.72 26.42 11.29
C ASP A 7 -53.20 25.05 11.72
N TYR A 8 -54.09 24.17 12.20
CA TYR A 8 -53.75 22.79 12.53
C TYR A 8 -53.26 22.02 11.30
N TRP A 9 -53.94 22.17 10.16
CA TRP A 9 -53.57 21.46 8.94
C TRP A 9 -52.25 21.93 8.35
N LYS A 10 -51.96 23.23 8.42
CA LYS A 10 -50.65 23.80 8.07
C LYS A 10 -49.54 23.24 8.95
N ALA A 11 -49.76 23.14 10.27
CA ALA A 11 -48.78 22.57 11.19
C ALA A 11 -48.47 21.09 10.88
N VAL A 12 -49.49 20.28 10.61
CA VAL A 12 -49.31 18.87 10.23
C VAL A 12 -48.53 18.73 8.93
N LEU A 13 -48.82 19.57 7.92
CA LEU A 13 -48.08 19.57 6.66
C LEU A 13 -46.61 19.98 6.84
N ILE A 14 -46.34 21.00 7.65
CA ILE A 14 -44.98 21.46 7.95
C ILE A 14 -44.19 20.36 8.67
N ILE A 15 -44.78 19.74 9.70
CA ILE A 15 -44.14 18.65 10.45
C ILE A 15 -43.91 17.43 9.55
N GLY A 16 -44.89 17.09 8.71
CA GLY A 16 -44.74 16.02 7.71
C GLY A 16 -43.60 16.28 6.74
N LEU A 17 -43.46 17.50 6.25
CA LEU A 17 -42.39 17.88 5.31
C LEU A 17 -41.00 17.87 5.96
N ILE A 18 -40.91 18.31 7.22
CA ILE A 18 -39.68 18.21 8.02
C ILE A 18 -39.27 16.75 8.19
N LEU A 19 -40.20 15.86 8.57
CA LEU A 19 -39.92 14.43 8.74
C LEU A 19 -39.43 13.79 7.44
N VAL A 20 -40.07 14.09 6.32
CA VAL A 20 -39.63 13.58 5.01
C VAL A 20 -38.22 14.06 4.69
N THR A 21 -37.91 15.32 4.95
CA THR A 21 -36.58 15.88 4.68
C THR A 21 -35.50 15.21 5.54
N VAL A 22 -35.79 14.98 6.82
CA VAL A 22 -34.88 14.26 7.74
C VAL A 22 -34.65 12.82 7.28
N ILE A 23 -35.70 12.11 6.85
CA ILE A 23 -35.58 10.74 6.35
C ILE A 23 -34.73 10.69 5.08
N VAL A 24 -35.00 11.58 4.11
CA VAL A 24 -34.22 11.64 2.87
C VAL A 24 -32.75 11.95 3.16
N PHE A 25 -32.49 12.90 4.06
CA PHE A 25 -31.12 13.24 4.46
C PHE A 25 -30.40 12.07 5.12
N ALA A 26 -31.07 11.33 6.01
CA ALA A 26 -30.51 10.13 6.64
C ALA A 26 -30.18 9.02 5.62
N ILE A 27 -31.03 8.82 4.60
CA ILE A 27 -30.79 7.85 3.53
C ILE A 27 -29.54 8.24 2.70
N ILE A 28 -29.38 9.53 2.39
CA ILE A 28 -28.21 10.03 1.67
C ILE A 28 -26.92 9.82 2.49
N ILE A 29 -26.95 10.11 3.79
CA ILE A 29 -25.80 9.86 4.66
C ILE A 29 -25.47 8.36 4.73
N ALA A 30 -26.47 7.51 4.96
CA ALA A 30 -26.26 6.07 5.07
C ALA A 30 -25.71 5.45 3.76
N SER A 31 -26.18 5.91 2.61
CA SER A 31 -25.72 5.42 1.30
C SER A 31 -24.31 5.90 0.94
N THR A 32 -23.93 7.12 1.33
CA THR A 32 -22.59 7.66 1.06
C THR A 32 -21.52 7.01 1.94
N GLN A 33 -21.80 6.73 3.22
CA GLN A 33 -20.87 6.08 4.13
C GLN A 33 -20.33 4.75 3.58
N GLY A 34 -21.21 3.88 3.06
CA GLY A 34 -20.80 2.61 2.46
C GLY A 34 -19.83 2.76 1.28
N THR A 35 -19.95 3.84 0.51
CA THR A 35 -19.08 4.11 -0.63
C THR A 35 -17.69 4.57 -0.18
N PHE A 36 -17.62 5.48 0.79
CA PHE A 36 -16.34 5.95 1.35
C PHE A 36 -15.55 4.81 2.01
N PHE A 37 -16.19 3.99 2.86
CA PHE A 37 -15.52 2.86 3.49
C PHE A 37 -14.97 1.84 2.49
N ASN A 38 -15.68 1.63 1.37
CA ASN A 38 -15.21 0.73 0.31
C ASN A 38 -14.01 1.30 -0.46
N ILE A 39 -13.95 2.62 -0.66
CA ILE A 39 -12.80 3.27 -1.30
C ILE A 39 -11.57 3.22 -0.39
N GLU A 40 -11.72 3.57 0.89
CA GLU A 40 -10.64 3.50 1.88
C GLU A 40 -10.10 2.07 2.01
N ARG A 41 -10.99 1.08 2.13
CA ARG A 41 -10.59 -0.33 2.20
C ARG A 41 -9.83 -0.77 0.95
N LYS A 42 -10.25 -0.34 -0.25
CA LYS A 42 -9.53 -0.65 -1.49
C LYS A 42 -8.14 0.00 -1.50
N ALA A 43 -8.02 1.26 -1.09
CA ALA A 43 -6.75 1.97 -1.03
C ALA A 43 -5.77 1.31 -0.05
N ILE A 44 -6.25 0.96 1.16
CA ILE A 44 -5.45 0.24 2.17
C ILE A 44 -5.00 -1.11 1.63
N LYS A 45 -5.90 -1.89 1.01
CA LYS A 45 -5.55 -3.19 0.44
C LYS A 45 -4.50 -3.07 -0.67
N GLN A 46 -4.63 -2.08 -1.55
CA GLN A 46 -3.66 -1.82 -2.60
C GLN A 46 -2.29 -1.41 -2.04
N SER A 47 -2.28 -0.57 -1.00
CA SER A 47 -1.06 -0.18 -0.29
C SER A 47 -0.37 -1.39 0.35
N HIS A 48 -1.13 -2.24 1.04
CA HIS A 48 -0.59 -3.46 1.64
C HIS A 48 -0.01 -4.41 0.60
N GLN A 49 -0.75 -4.66 -0.50
CA GLN A 49 -0.26 -5.50 -1.60
C GLN A 49 1.01 -4.93 -2.26
N TYR A 50 1.11 -3.60 -2.36
CA TYR A 50 2.32 -2.94 -2.84
C TYR A 50 3.51 -3.23 -1.91
N ILE A 51 3.34 -3.06 -0.59
CA ILE A 51 4.38 -3.35 0.41
C ILE A 51 4.80 -4.83 0.35
N GLU A 52 3.85 -5.76 0.34
CA GLU A 52 4.13 -7.21 0.23
C GLU A 52 4.93 -7.54 -1.04
N THR A 53 4.56 -6.92 -2.17
CA THR A 53 5.27 -7.11 -3.45
C THR A 53 6.71 -6.61 -3.35
N LYS A 54 6.92 -5.45 -2.71
CA LYS A 54 8.25 -4.88 -2.49
C LYS A 54 9.10 -5.73 -1.55
N GLN A 55 8.53 -6.21 -0.45
CA GLN A 55 9.19 -7.13 0.48
C GLN A 55 9.62 -8.42 -0.22
N SER A 56 8.73 -9.03 -1.00
CA SER A 56 9.02 -10.23 -1.78
C SER A 56 10.13 -9.99 -2.82
N LEU A 57 10.07 -8.86 -3.53
CA LEU A 57 11.11 -8.47 -4.47
C LEU A 57 12.47 -8.29 -3.79
N LEU A 58 12.52 -7.60 -2.65
CA LEU A 58 13.75 -7.40 -1.87
C LEU A 58 14.36 -8.73 -1.40
N GLN A 59 13.53 -9.67 -0.92
CA GLN A 59 14.00 -11.01 -0.55
C GLN A 59 14.55 -11.78 -1.73
N LYS A 60 13.89 -11.68 -2.90
CA LYS A 60 14.38 -12.31 -4.13
C LYS A 60 15.73 -11.73 -4.54
N LEU A 61 15.86 -10.41 -4.58
CA LEU A 61 17.13 -9.74 -4.94
C LEU A 61 18.26 -10.13 -3.98
N HIS A 62 17.99 -10.21 -2.67
CA HIS A 62 18.96 -10.68 -1.70
C HIS A 62 19.38 -12.13 -1.94
N THR A 63 18.44 -12.99 -2.31
CA THR A 63 18.72 -14.40 -2.67
C THR A 63 19.54 -14.49 -3.96
N ASP A 64 19.21 -13.69 -4.97
CA ASP A 64 19.96 -13.63 -6.24
C ASP A 64 21.39 -13.14 -6.01
N TRP A 65 21.59 -12.17 -5.10
CA TRP A 65 22.91 -11.69 -4.71
C TRP A 65 23.76 -12.81 -4.08
N LEU A 66 23.20 -13.57 -3.13
CA LEU A 66 23.88 -14.72 -2.51
C LEU A 66 24.19 -15.83 -3.52
N LYS A 67 23.31 -16.03 -4.50
CA LYS A 67 23.55 -16.98 -5.59
C LYS A 67 24.73 -16.54 -6.46
N PHE A 68 24.83 -15.26 -6.80
CA PHE A 68 25.99 -14.75 -7.55
C PHE A 68 27.29 -14.89 -6.75
N GLU A 69 27.24 -14.66 -5.43
CA GLU A 69 28.40 -14.89 -4.56
C GLU A 69 28.86 -16.36 -4.60
N ALA A 70 27.92 -17.31 -4.49
CA ALA A 70 28.23 -18.73 -4.60
C ALA A 70 28.79 -19.10 -5.99
N GLU A 71 28.23 -18.55 -7.07
CA GLU A 71 28.71 -18.77 -8.43
C GLU A 71 30.11 -18.17 -8.66
N ILE A 72 30.43 -17.01 -8.08
CA ILE A 72 31.77 -16.42 -8.14
C ILE A 72 32.80 -17.36 -7.51
N VAL A 73 32.48 -17.96 -6.36
CA VAL A 73 33.35 -18.94 -5.70
C VAL A 73 33.46 -20.22 -6.53
N GLN A 74 32.36 -20.71 -7.11
CA GLN A 74 32.34 -21.91 -7.93
C GLN A 74 33.16 -21.78 -9.22
N PHE A 75 33.13 -20.60 -9.85
CA PHE A 75 33.82 -20.31 -11.10
C PHE A 75 35.10 -19.48 -10.91
N ALA A 76 35.75 -19.58 -9.74
CA ALA A 76 36.93 -18.78 -9.40
C ALA A 76 38.05 -18.86 -10.44
N ASP A 77 38.21 -20.00 -11.12
CA ASP A 77 39.22 -20.22 -12.17
C ASP A 77 38.84 -19.60 -13.54
N ASN A 78 37.61 -19.10 -13.69
CA ASN A 78 37.13 -18.46 -14.92
C ASN A 78 36.89 -16.96 -14.70
N GLN A 79 37.94 -16.18 -14.96
CA GLN A 79 37.94 -14.73 -14.74
C GLN A 79 36.81 -13.98 -15.46
N THR A 80 36.44 -14.41 -16.68
CA THR A 80 35.35 -13.80 -17.44
C THR A 80 34.00 -13.98 -16.73
N VAL A 81 33.74 -15.20 -16.22
CA VAL A 81 32.50 -15.49 -15.48
C VAL A 81 32.49 -14.73 -14.16
N VAL A 82 33.61 -14.70 -13.43
CA VAL A 82 33.73 -13.93 -12.18
C VAL A 82 33.44 -12.45 -12.41
N MET A 83 34.06 -11.82 -13.41
CA MET A 83 33.81 -10.41 -13.72
C MET A 83 32.35 -10.13 -14.07
N ALA A 84 31.73 -10.99 -14.87
CA ALA A 84 30.32 -10.86 -15.22
C ALA A 84 29.41 -11.00 -13.98
N LYS A 85 29.70 -11.96 -13.11
CA LYS A 85 28.90 -12.22 -11.90
C LYS A 85 29.08 -11.13 -10.85
N THR A 86 30.28 -10.60 -10.67
CA THR A 86 30.54 -9.45 -9.79
C THR A 86 29.80 -8.20 -10.29
N ALA A 87 29.74 -7.98 -11.61
CA ALA A 87 28.94 -6.89 -12.18
C ALA A 87 27.44 -7.08 -11.91
N GLN A 88 26.92 -8.30 -12.09
CA GLN A 88 25.53 -8.64 -11.74
C GLN A 88 25.25 -8.45 -10.25
N GLN A 89 26.17 -8.86 -9.38
CA GLN A 89 26.07 -8.69 -7.93
C GLN A 89 26.00 -7.21 -7.53
N LYS A 90 26.82 -6.35 -8.14
CA LYS A 90 26.80 -4.89 -7.91
C LYS A 90 25.48 -4.27 -8.36
N GLU A 91 24.99 -4.65 -9.53
CA GLU A 91 23.71 -4.16 -10.05
C GLU A 91 22.54 -4.59 -9.15
N THR A 92 22.51 -5.85 -8.72
CA THR A 92 21.51 -6.35 -7.77
C THR A 92 21.56 -5.60 -6.44
N LEU A 93 22.76 -5.30 -5.92
CA LEU A 93 22.92 -4.50 -4.70
C LEU A 93 22.36 -3.08 -4.87
N ASN A 94 22.69 -2.42 -5.98
CA ASN A 94 22.16 -1.10 -6.29
C ASN A 94 20.61 -1.12 -6.40
N ARG A 95 20.07 -2.13 -7.07
CA ARG A 95 18.62 -2.30 -7.17
C ARG A 95 17.96 -2.55 -5.82
N MET A 96 18.58 -3.34 -4.93
CA MET A 96 18.06 -3.53 -3.57
C MET A 96 17.96 -2.21 -2.82
N HIS A 97 18.98 -1.35 -2.93
CA HIS A 97 18.96 -0.02 -2.34
C HIS A 97 17.83 0.86 -2.90
N ILE A 98 17.65 0.90 -4.22
CA ILE A 98 16.58 1.67 -4.87
C ILE A 98 15.19 1.18 -4.43
N GLU A 99 14.99 -0.13 -4.41
CA GLU A 99 13.71 -0.71 -4.02
C GLU A 99 13.44 -0.52 -2.51
N ALA A 100 14.47 -0.59 -1.67
CA ALA A 100 14.38 -0.32 -0.24
C ALA A 100 14.01 1.14 0.05
N ASP A 101 14.55 2.10 -0.70
CA ASP A 101 14.18 3.52 -0.58
C ASP A 101 12.71 3.80 -0.97
N SER A 102 12.06 2.86 -1.68
CA SER A 102 10.68 3.02 -2.15
C SER A 102 9.61 2.62 -1.14
N ILE A 103 10.02 2.11 0.03
CA ILE A 103 9.15 1.73 1.15
C ILE A 103 9.71 2.26 2.47
N SER A 104 8.89 2.28 3.52
CA SER A 104 9.34 2.68 4.85
C SER A 104 10.36 1.69 5.42
N GLU A 105 11.30 2.17 6.24
CA GLU A 105 12.41 1.36 6.78
C GLU A 105 11.92 0.19 7.67
N ASP A 106 10.80 0.39 8.37
CA ASP A 106 10.12 -0.63 9.18
C ASP A 106 9.46 -1.74 8.35
N GLU A 107 9.20 -1.48 7.07
CA GLU A 107 8.65 -2.45 6.12
C GLU A 107 9.73 -3.22 5.37
N ILE A 108 11.02 -2.90 5.56
CA ILE A 108 12.12 -3.64 4.94
C ILE A 108 12.35 -4.95 5.72
N PRO A 109 12.41 -6.12 5.06
CA PRO A 109 12.70 -7.37 5.74
C PRO A 109 14.01 -7.31 6.54
N ALA A 110 13.98 -7.74 7.80
CA ALA A 110 15.12 -7.57 8.73
C ALA A 110 16.43 -8.22 8.25
N SER A 111 16.37 -9.25 7.40
CA SER A 111 17.55 -9.86 6.76
C SER A 111 18.17 -8.90 5.74
N VAL A 112 17.35 -8.28 4.90
CA VAL A 112 17.75 -7.33 3.86
C VAL A 112 18.26 -6.02 4.48
N SER A 113 17.57 -5.49 5.49
CA SER A 113 18.00 -4.28 6.20
C SER A 113 19.41 -4.43 6.79
N ARG A 114 19.66 -5.52 7.54
CA ARG A 114 21.00 -5.85 8.07
C ARG A 114 22.03 -6.05 6.97
N PHE A 115 21.64 -6.62 5.84
CA PHE A 115 22.51 -6.82 4.69
C PHE A 115 22.91 -5.48 4.04
N LEU A 116 21.96 -4.57 3.81
CA LEU A 116 22.20 -3.25 3.22
C LEU A 116 23.02 -2.34 4.14
N GLN A 117 22.88 -2.45 5.46
CA GLN A 117 23.73 -1.73 6.42
C GLN A 117 25.21 -2.14 6.31
N LYS A 118 25.48 -3.41 5.99
CA LYS A 118 26.85 -3.91 5.75
C LYS A 118 27.40 -3.54 4.37
N HIS A 119 26.53 -3.16 3.44
CA HIS A 119 26.86 -2.81 2.06
C HIS A 119 26.31 -1.42 1.72
N PRO A 120 26.84 -0.36 2.35
CA PRO A 120 26.35 1.00 2.12
C PRO A 120 26.50 1.39 0.64
N LYS A 121 25.68 2.36 0.21
CA LYS A 121 25.79 2.95 -1.14
C LYS A 121 27.21 3.52 -1.30
N ASN A 122 27.91 3.04 -2.32
CA ASN A 122 29.20 3.58 -2.75
C ASN A 122 28.99 4.76 -3.70
#